data_AF-A0A2V6ZPJ1-F1
#
_entry.id   AF-A0A2V6ZPJ1-F1
#
_cell.length_a   1.000
_cell.length_b   1.000
_cell.length_c   1.000
_cell.angle_alpha   90.00
_cell.angle_beta   90.00
_cell.angle_gamma   90.00
#
_symmetry.space_group_name_H-M   'P 1'
#
loop_
_entity.id
_entity.type
_entity.pdbx_description
1 polymer ?
#
loop_
_entity_poly.entity_id
_entity_poly.type
_entity_poly.pdbx_seq_one_letter_code
_entity_poly.pdbx_strand_id
1 'polypeptide(L)' 'MAMTFGIYIRHMGGPLDEMRKLWKFADANGFDWFSVSDHFQESRPCGDEPSDWLRGTPKDARELVAKS' A
#
# COMPACT_ATOMS: atom_id res chain seq x y z
N MET A 1 23.07 12.45 16.03
CA MET A 1 21.62 12.19 16.10
C MET A 1 21.38 11.01 17.02
N ALA A 2 20.40 11.10 17.91
CA ALA A 2 19.85 9.93 18.60
C ALA A 2 18.96 9.14 17.64
N MET A 3 18.80 7.83 17.87
CA MET A 3 17.92 7.00 17.06
C MET A 3 16.46 7.30 17.41
N THR A 4 15.60 7.45 16.39
CA THR A 4 14.19 7.80 16.54
C THR A 4 13.29 6.76 15.88
N PHE A 5 12.11 6.55 16.45
CA PHE A 5 11.12 5.59 15.94
C PHE A 5 9.84 6.33 15.56
N GLY A 6 9.20 5.90 14.47
CA GLY A 6 7.99 6.55 13.96
C GLY A 6 7.15 5.65 13.08
N ILE A 7 6.00 6.20 12.67
CA ILE A 7 4.97 5.48 11.92
C ILE A 7 4.88 6.04 10.51
N TYR A 8 4.96 5.15 9.50
CA TYR A 8 4.76 5.48 8.10
C TYR A 8 3.55 4.74 7.53
N ILE A 9 2.59 5.49 6.97
CA ILE A 9 1.38 4.97 6.34
C ILE A 9 1.50 5.13 4.83
N ARG A 10 1.48 4.00 4.13
CA ARG A 10 1.70 3.94 2.68
C ARG A 10 0.48 4.40 1.88
N HIS A 11 -0.73 4.23 2.40
CA HIS A 11 -1.95 4.53 1.64
C HIS A 11 -3.00 5.15 2.56
N MET A 12 -3.52 6.32 2.17
CA MET A 12 -4.73 6.94 2.73
C MET A 12 -5.99 6.17 2.28
N GLY A 13 -6.00 4.84 2.45
CA GLY A 13 -7.15 4.00 2.11
C GLY A 13 -8.12 3.79 3.28
N GLY A 14 -7.74 4.25 4.48
CA GLY A 14 -8.57 4.17 5.67
C GLY A 14 -9.39 5.45 5.88
N PRO A 15 -10.52 5.37 6.61
CA PRO A 15 -11.27 6.56 7.01
C PRO A 15 -10.37 7.55 7.78
N LEU A 16 -10.51 8.86 7.53
CA LEU A 16 -9.75 9.91 8.22
C LEU A 16 -9.86 9.81 9.76
N ASP A 17 -10.98 9.32 10.27
CA ASP A 17 -11.19 9.11 11.69
C ASP A 17 -10.29 8.03 12.29
N GLU A 18 -9.99 6.97 11.53
CA GLU A 18 -9.03 5.94 11.95
C GLU A 18 -7.59 6.48 11.92
N MET A 19 -7.26 7.33 10.94
CA MET A 19 -5.96 8.03 10.90
C MET A 19 -5.79 8.94 12.13
N ARG A 20 -6.86 9.62 12.54
CA ARG A 20 -6.86 10.47 13.75
C ARG A 20 -6.63 9.66 15.03
N LYS A 21 -7.21 8.46 15.13
CA LYS A 21 -6.97 7.56 16.28
C LYS A 21 -5.52 7.08 16.30
N LEU A 22 -4.98 6.72 15.14
CA LEU A 22 -3.60 6.23 15.01
C LEU A 22 -2.58 7.32 15.33
N TRP A 23 -2.83 8.57 14.92
CA TRP A 23 -1.99 9.70 15.33
C TRP A 23 -2.02 9.90 16.85
N LYS A 24 -3.20 9.92 17.48
CA LYS A 24 -3.30 10.03 18.95
C LYS A 24 -2.59 8.89 19.68
N PHE A 25 -2.62 7.69 19.12
CA PHE A 25 -1.85 6.55 19.63
C PHE A 25 -0.35 6.82 19.52
N ALA A 26 0.13 7.35 18.39
CA ALA A 26 1.55 7.66 18.19
C ALA A 26 2.05 8.69 19.23
N ASP A 27 1.29 9.77 19.43
CA ASP A 27 1.57 10.80 20.44
C ASP A 27 1.63 10.21 21.86
N ALA A 28 0.67 9.36 22.21
CA ALA A 28 0.57 8.78 23.55
C ALA A 28 1.69 7.76 23.87
N ASN A 29 2.33 7.18 22.85
CA ASN A 29 3.35 6.13 23.01
C ASN A 29 4.78 6.61 22.73
N GLY A 30 4.98 7.92 22.49
CA GLY A 30 6.30 8.51 22.34
C GLY A 30 6.97 8.21 21.00
N PHE A 31 6.19 8.06 19.92
CA PHE A 31 6.76 8.03 18.58
C PHE A 31 7.23 9.43 18.18
N ASP A 32 8.43 9.52 17.62
CA ASP A 32 9.07 10.80 17.28
C ASP A 32 8.53 11.42 15.99
N TRP A 33 7.99 10.61 15.08
CA TRP A 33 7.49 11.09 13.79
C TRP A 33 6.33 10.25 13.25
N PHE A 34 5.47 10.93 12.47
CA PHE A 34 4.31 10.35 11.81
C PHE A 34 4.26 10.86 10.37
N SER A 35 4.25 9.94 9.39
CA SER A 35 4.29 10.28 7.97
C SER A 35 3.25 9.49 7.17
N VAL A 36 2.64 10.14 6.20
CA VAL A 36 1.57 9.59 5.36
C VAL A 36 1.88 9.89 3.90
N SER A 37 1.77 8.88 3.04
CA SER A 37 1.82 9.09 1.59
C SER A 37 0.46 9.46 1.04
N ASP A 38 0.37 10.67 0.51
CA ASP A 38 -0.78 11.15 -0.25
C ASP A 38 -0.60 10.73 -1.71
N HIS A 39 -1.17 9.57 -2.06
CA HIS A 39 -1.16 9.10 -3.44
C HIS A 39 -2.31 9.78 -4.20
N PHE A 40 -1.96 10.72 -5.08
CA PHE A 40 -2.92 11.36 -5.99
C PHE A 40 -3.66 10.35 -6.88
N GLN A 41 -3.00 9.24 -7.21
CA GLN A 41 -3.61 8.10 -7.87
C GLN A 41 -3.97 7.07 -6.80
N GLU A 42 -5.23 6.65 -6.73
CA GLU A 42 -5.55 5.46 -5.94
C GLU A 42 -4.63 4.32 -6.38
N SER A 43 -4.01 3.65 -5.40
CA SER A 43 -3.41 2.35 -5.63
C SER A 43 -4.43 1.52 -6.39
N ARG A 44 -4.02 0.81 -7.46
CA ARG A 44 -4.93 -0.11 -8.15
C ARG A 44 -5.70 -0.92 -7.11
N PRO A 45 -7.02 -1.14 -7.27
CA PRO A 45 -7.83 -1.84 -6.29
C PRO A 45 -7.07 -3.06 -5.77
N CYS A 46 -6.82 -3.11 -4.47
CA CYS A 46 -6.28 -4.31 -3.85
C CYS A 46 -7.39 -5.36 -3.95
N GLY A 47 -7.40 -6.09 -5.06
CA GLY A 47 -8.55 -6.85 -5.54
C GLY A 47 -8.35 -7.49 -6.92
N ASP A 48 -7.44 -6.97 -7.75
CA ASP A 48 -6.99 -7.68 -8.94
C ASP A 48 -5.72 -8.45 -8.59
N GLU A 49 -5.90 -9.75 -8.30
CA GLU A 49 -4.94 -10.85 -8.28
C GLU A 49 -3.43 -10.50 -8.42
N PRO A 50 -2.55 -10.99 -7.51
CA PRO A 50 -1.08 -10.85 -7.65
C PRO A 50 -0.52 -11.44 -8.96
N SER A 51 -1.30 -12.25 -9.67
CA SER A 51 -0.91 -12.87 -10.94
C SER A 51 -0.90 -11.90 -12.13
N ASP A 52 -1.54 -10.73 -12.03
CA ASP A 52 -1.57 -9.73 -13.12
C ASP A 52 -0.24 -8.94 -13.27
N TRP A 53 0.65 -9.04 -12.28
CA TRP A 53 1.99 -8.43 -12.34
C TRP A 53 3.05 -9.35 -12.93
N LEU A 54 2.76 -10.63 -13.12
CA LEU A 54 3.71 -11.64 -13.59
C LEU A 54 3.33 -12.13 -14.99
N ARG A 55 3.80 -11.42 -16.02
CA ARG A 55 3.88 -11.89 -17.43
C ARG A 55 2.67 -12.69 -17.94
N GLY A 56 1.56 -12.00 -18.17
CA GLY A 56 0.43 -12.55 -18.93
C GLY A 56 -0.29 -13.68 -18.20
N THR A 57 -1.57 -13.79 -18.46
CA THR A 57 -2.36 -14.89 -17.89
C THR A 57 -1.90 -16.22 -18.49
N PRO A 58 -2.12 -17.36 -17.81
CA PRO A 58 -1.91 -18.70 -18.40
C PRO A 58 -2.67 -18.92 -19.72
N LYS A 59 -3.74 -18.14 -19.95
CA LYS A 59 -4.48 -18.12 -21.20
C LYS A 59 -3.66 -17.46 -22.32
N ASP A 60 -3.00 -16.34 -22.04
CA ASP A 60 -2.14 -15.63 -23.00
C ASP A 60 -0.95 -16.50 -23.43
N ALA A 61 -0.37 -17.25 -22.49
CA ALA A 61 0.71 -18.20 -22.81
C ALA A 61 0.24 -19.35 -23.73
N ARG A 62 -0.98 -19.86 -23.51
CA ARG A 62 -1.57 -20.92 -24.36
C ARG A 62 -1.90 -20.42 -25.77
N GLU A 63 -2.42 -19.20 -25.90
CA GLU A 63 -2.73 -18.62 -27.20
C GLU A 63 -1.46 -18.34 -28.04
N LEU A 64 -0.33 -18.02 -27.41
CA LEU A 64 0.95 -17.86 -28.11
C LEU A 64 1.50 -19.20 -28.63
N VAL A 65 1.41 -20.27 -27.84
CA VAL A 65 1.85 -21.62 -28.24
C VAL A 65 0.95 -22.21 -29.33
N ALA A 66 -0.34 -21.88 -29.33
CA ALA A 66 -1.27 -22.33 -30.38
C ALA A 66 -1.07 -21.60 -31.72
N LYS A 67 -0.35 -20.47 -31.74
CA LYS A 67 -0.06 -19.67 -32.93
C LYS A 67 1.36 -19.89 -33.50
N SER A 68 2.16 -20.75 -32.88
CA SER A 68 3.51 -21.15 -33.32
C SER A 68 3.53 -22.48 -34.05
#